data_AF-A0ABC8TZZ7-F1
#
_entry.id   AF-A0ABC8TZZ7-F1
#
_cell.length_a   1.000
_cell.length_b   1.000
_cell.length_c   1.000
_cell.angle_alpha   90.00
_cell.angle_beta   90.00
_cell.angle_gamma   90.00
#
_symmetry.space_group_name_H-M   'P 1'
#
loop_
_entity.id
_entity.type
_entity.pdbx_description
1 polymer ?
#
loop_
_entity_poly.entity_id
_entity_poly.type
_entity_poly.pdbx_seq_one_letter_code
_entity_poly.pdbx_strand_id
1 'polypeptide(L)'
;MGWSPTNGSNLLAVQTAKDLPNYAQHTVPIFSLPQEWLWCESWCGNATKSKAKTIDLCNNPMTKEPKLQGAKRIVVEWPELDLEARQFTAKILGEDMDPQEQVSSPVQTENPIGDLSSEDKESKAEL
;
A
#
# COMPACT_ATOMS: atom_id res chain seq x y z
N MET A 1 26.43 -21.41 34.34
CA MET A 1 26.50 -22.46 33.31
C MET A 1 25.07 -22.79 32.90
N GLY A 2 24.54 -22.61 31.71
CA GLY A 2 24.85 -21.77 30.55
C GLY A 2 23.49 -21.61 29.85
N TRP A 3 23.11 -20.41 29.43
CA TRP A 3 21.87 -20.21 28.68
C TRP A 3 22.19 -20.41 27.21
N SER A 4 21.77 -21.55 26.65
CA SER A 4 21.81 -21.78 25.20
C SER A 4 20.60 -21.11 24.54
N PRO A 5 20.78 -20.30 23.49
CA PRO A 5 19.67 -19.71 22.75
C PRO A 5 19.12 -20.74 21.75
N THR A 6 17.88 -21.17 21.93
CA THR A 6 17.14 -21.85 20.85
C THR A 6 16.50 -20.82 19.95
N ASN A 7 16.90 -20.89 18.67
CA ASN A 7 16.27 -20.32 17.48
C ASN A 7 14.89 -19.72 17.67
N GLY A 8 14.80 -18.44 17.35
CA GLY A 8 13.55 -17.70 17.32
C GLY A 8 13.87 -16.22 17.33
N SER A 9 14.59 -15.77 16.32
CA SER A 9 14.80 -14.35 16.04
C SER A 9 13.45 -13.70 15.76
N ASN A 10 12.66 -13.44 16.80
CA ASN A 10 11.66 -12.39 16.80
C ASN A 10 12.41 -11.06 16.80
N LEU A 11 13.08 -10.79 15.68
CA LEU A 11 13.43 -9.46 15.28
C LEU A 11 12.11 -8.74 15.00
N LEU A 12 11.49 -8.22 16.06
CA LEU A 12 10.55 -7.10 16.00
C LEU A 12 11.34 -5.88 15.49
N ALA A 13 11.76 -5.92 14.22
CA ALA A 13 12.74 -5.00 13.66
C ALA A 13 12.18 -4.26 12.43
N VAL A 14 10.99 -3.69 12.58
CA VAL A 14 10.55 -2.57 11.73
C VAL A 14 10.41 -1.29 12.55
N GLN A 15 10.10 -1.41 13.84
CA GLN A 15 9.88 -0.28 14.71
C GLN A 15 11.20 0.41 15.14
N THR A 16 12.32 -0.32 15.26
CA THR A 16 13.60 0.23 15.77
C THR A 16 14.14 1.40 14.94
N ALA A 17 13.95 1.38 13.61
CA ALA A 17 14.41 2.46 12.74
C ALA A 17 13.62 3.76 12.95
N LYS A 18 12.32 3.67 13.31
CA LYS A 18 11.49 4.83 13.67
C LYS A 18 11.71 5.24 15.13
N ASP A 19 11.80 4.27 16.04
CA ASP A 19 11.86 4.50 17.48
C ASP A 19 13.18 5.09 17.96
N LEU A 20 14.30 4.67 17.39
CA LEU A 20 15.60 5.13 17.88
C LEU A 20 15.79 6.65 17.69
N PRO A 21 15.52 7.23 16.50
CA PRO A 21 15.52 8.69 16.33
C PRO A 21 14.52 9.38 17.27
N ASN A 22 13.31 8.83 17.43
CA ASN A 22 12.29 9.39 18.31
C ASN A 22 12.75 9.43 19.78
N TYR A 23 13.39 8.36 20.26
CA TYR A 23 13.93 8.30 21.62
C TYR A 23 15.10 9.27 21.82
N ALA A 24 16.01 9.34 20.84
CA ALA A 24 17.23 10.13 20.95
C ALA A 24 17.03 11.65 20.69
N GLN A 25 15.84 12.10 20.30
CA GLN A 25 15.58 13.48 19.86
C GLN A 25 15.92 14.57 20.91
N HIS A 26 15.91 14.22 22.20
CA HIS A 26 16.27 15.14 23.28
C HIS A 26 17.78 15.36 23.41
N THR A 27 18.58 14.42 22.91
CA THR A 27 20.04 14.43 22.97
C THR A 27 20.67 14.78 21.62
N VAL A 28 20.04 14.35 20.54
CA VAL A 28 20.45 14.60 19.15
C VAL A 28 19.38 15.46 18.49
N PRO A 29 19.71 16.69 18.02
CA PRO A 29 18.73 17.56 17.37
C PRO A 29 18.11 16.91 16.13
N ILE A 30 16.78 16.94 16.05
CA ILE A 30 16.00 16.52 14.89
C ILE A 30 15.16 17.72 14.43
N PHE A 31 15.27 18.06 13.15
CA PHE A 31 14.46 19.12 12.53
C PHE A 31 13.25 18.52 11.83
N SER A 32 12.07 19.03 12.16
CA SER A 32 10.82 18.60 11.51
C SER A 32 10.72 19.15 10.09
N LEU A 33 10.42 18.28 9.13
CA LEU A 33 10.04 18.70 7.79
C LEU A 33 8.58 19.22 7.78
N PRO A 34 8.23 20.17 6.89
CA PRO A 34 6.84 20.55 6.66
C PRO A 34 5.95 19.35 6.29
N GLN A 35 4.68 19.37 6.69
CA GLN A 35 3.74 18.25 6.51
C GLN A 35 3.58 17.80 5.05
N GLU A 36 3.71 18.72 4.09
CA GLU A 36 3.64 18.42 2.65
C GLU A 36 4.68 17.41 2.16
N TRP A 37 5.76 17.18 2.91
CA TRP A 37 6.80 16.24 2.52
C TRP A 37 6.39 14.78 2.63
N LEU A 38 5.37 14.44 3.42
CA LEU A 38 4.92 13.07 3.61
C LEU A 38 3.39 13.01 3.74
N TRP A 39 2.76 12.27 2.83
CA TRP A 39 1.32 12.00 2.88
C TRP A 39 1.06 10.51 2.94
N CYS A 40 0.07 10.09 3.73
CA CYS A 40 -0.40 8.71 3.74
C CYS A 40 -1.92 8.65 4.01
N GLU A 41 -2.62 7.74 3.34
CA GLU A 41 -4.09 7.75 3.30
C GLU A 41 -4.74 7.50 4.67
N SER A 42 -4.12 6.67 5.52
CA SER A 42 -4.70 6.32 6.81
C SER A 42 -4.69 7.45 7.83
N TRP A 43 -3.76 8.41 7.69
CA TRP A 43 -3.55 9.47 8.69
C TRP A 43 -3.70 10.89 8.13
N CYS A 44 -3.73 11.04 6.81
CA CYS A 44 -3.88 12.33 6.13
C CYS A 44 -5.20 12.40 5.36
N GLY A 45 -5.80 13.58 5.29
CA GLY A 45 -7.01 13.79 4.48
C GLY A 45 -6.71 13.87 2.98
N ASN A 46 -7.70 13.54 2.15
CA ASN A 46 -7.57 13.68 0.69
C ASN A 46 -7.32 15.12 0.21
N ALA A 47 -7.81 16.12 0.96
CA ALA A 47 -7.59 17.53 0.64
C ALA A 47 -6.11 17.95 0.67
N THR A 48 -5.26 17.25 1.42
CA THR A 48 -3.82 17.56 1.50
C THR A 48 -2.99 16.80 0.47
N LYS A 49 -3.58 15.83 -0.23
CA LYS A 49 -2.88 14.95 -1.19
C LYS A 49 -2.30 15.73 -2.36
N SER A 50 -3.01 16.75 -2.86
CA SER A 50 -2.55 17.57 -3.98
C SER A 50 -1.31 18.42 -3.66
N LYS A 51 -1.02 18.64 -2.39
CA LYS A 51 0.18 19.36 -1.92
C LYS A 51 1.32 18.42 -1.55
N ALA A 52 1.07 17.10 -1.55
CA ALA A 52 2.04 16.12 -1.12
C ALA A 52 3.20 16.03 -2.11
N LYS A 53 4.43 16.05 -1.58
CA LYS A 53 5.66 15.84 -2.35
C LYS A 53 6.03 14.36 -2.45
N THR A 54 5.66 13.58 -1.42
CA THR A 54 5.83 12.12 -1.42
C THR A 54 4.61 11.46 -0.78
N ILE A 55 4.34 10.23 -1.22
CA ILE A 55 3.23 9.41 -0.73
C ILE A 55 3.80 8.12 -0.13
N ASP A 56 3.54 7.87 1.15
CA ASP A 56 3.82 6.60 1.80
C ASP A 56 2.57 5.72 1.76
N LEU A 57 2.74 4.51 1.23
CA LEU A 57 1.72 3.46 1.25
C LEU A 57 1.75 2.75 2.60
N CYS A 58 1.36 3.50 3.64
CA CYS A 58 1.33 3.01 5.01
C CYS A 58 0.29 1.90 5.18
N ASN A 59 0.54 0.98 6.11
CA ASN A 59 -0.43 -0.07 6.42
C ASN A 59 -1.65 0.55 7.13
N ASN A 60 -2.86 0.20 6.69
CA ASN A 60 -4.10 0.57 7.36
C ASN A 60 -4.40 -0.45 8.48
N PRO A 61 -4.57 -0.04 9.75
CA PRO A 61 -4.89 -0.98 10.82
C PRO A 61 -6.31 -1.57 10.71
N MET A 62 -7.22 -0.88 10.01
CA MET A 62 -8.61 -1.29 9.84
C MET A 62 -8.83 -2.16 8.60
N THR A 63 -7.99 -2.01 7.56
CA THR A 63 -8.13 -2.74 6.30
C THR A 63 -6.80 -3.40 5.91
N LYS A 64 -6.85 -4.68 5.52
CA LYS A 64 -5.67 -5.42 5.05
C LYS A 64 -5.52 -5.34 3.54
N GLU A 65 -5.62 -4.13 2.97
CA GLU A 65 -5.41 -3.95 1.53
C GLU A 65 -3.95 -4.25 1.16
N PRO A 66 -3.68 -5.08 0.15
CA PRO A 66 -2.32 -5.29 -0.36
C PRO A 66 -1.72 -4.01 -0.95
N LYS A 67 -0.43 -3.76 -0.71
CA LYS A 67 0.25 -2.53 -1.17
C LYS A 67 0.15 -2.27 -2.68
N LEU A 68 0.21 -3.32 -3.51
CA LEU A 68 0.07 -3.18 -4.97
C LEU A 68 -1.31 -2.68 -5.39
N GLN A 69 -2.37 -3.14 -4.70
CA GLN A 69 -3.73 -2.67 -4.95
C GLN A 69 -3.87 -1.22 -4.50
N GLY A 70 -3.35 -0.89 -3.31
CA GLY A 70 -3.30 0.47 -2.81
C GLY A 70 -2.53 1.41 -3.75
N ALA A 71 -1.40 0.98 -4.31
CA ALA A 71 -0.59 1.78 -5.23
C ALA A 71 -1.39 2.18 -6.48
N LYS A 72 -2.05 1.21 -7.14
CA LYS A 72 -2.89 1.45 -8.33
C LYS A 72 -4.06 2.40 -8.04
N ARG A 73 -4.62 2.37 -6.83
CA ARG A 73 -5.78 3.18 -6.44
C ARG A 73 -5.38 4.58 -5.95
N ILE A 74 -4.28 4.68 -5.21
CA ILE A 74 -3.85 5.91 -4.54
C ILE A 74 -3.00 6.76 -5.49
N VAL A 75 -2.14 6.16 -6.29
CA VAL A 75 -1.19 6.89 -7.16
C VAL A 75 -1.61 6.65 -8.61
N VAL A 76 -2.15 7.69 -9.25
CA VAL A 76 -2.80 7.58 -10.57
C VAL A 76 -1.80 7.22 -11.65
N GLU A 77 -0.57 7.72 -11.52
CA GLU A 77 0.55 7.47 -12.42
C GLU A 77 1.23 6.09 -12.22
N TRP A 78 0.90 5.36 -11.15
CA TRP A 78 1.58 4.11 -10.81
C TRP A 78 1.47 3.03 -11.89
N PRO A 79 0.30 2.76 -12.50
CA PRO A 79 0.17 1.74 -13.54
C PRO A 79 1.05 2.02 -14.77
N GLU A 80 1.23 3.29 -15.13
CA GLU A 80 2.07 3.71 -16.26
C GLU A 80 3.55 3.49 -15.95
N LEU A 81 4.00 3.93 -14.76
CA LEU A 81 5.38 3.72 -14.31
C LEU A 81 5.74 2.23 -14.18
N ASP A 82 4.81 1.41 -13.67
CA ASP A 82 4.99 -0.03 -13.57
C ASP A 82 5.06 -0.70 -14.95
N LEU A 83 4.29 -0.21 -15.94
CA LEU A 83 4.38 -0.67 -17.32
C LEU A 83 5.71 -0.32 -17.96
N GLU A 84 6.18 0.93 -17.79
CA GLU A 84 7.48 1.38 -18.28
C GLU A 84 8.62 0.51 -17.74
N ALA A 85 8.60 0.23 -16.43
CA ALA A 85 9.59 -0.63 -15.79
C ALA A 85 9.57 -2.07 -16.33
N ARG A 86 8.38 -2.63 -16.58
CA ARG A 86 8.22 -3.97 -17.16
C ARG A 86 8.73 -4.03 -18.60
N GLN A 87 8.39 -3.05 -19.43
CA GLN A 87 8.88 -2.94 -20.81
C GLN A 87 10.41 -2.84 -20.86
N PHE A 88 10.99 -2.01 -19.98
CA PHE A 88 12.44 -1.88 -19.89
C PHE A 88 13.11 -3.19 -19.48
N THR A 89 12.54 -3.89 -18.50
CA THR A 89 13.05 -5.18 -18.01
C THR A 89 13.02 -6.24 -19.11
N ALA A 90 11.90 -6.36 -19.83
CA ALA A 90 11.77 -7.32 -20.93
C ALA A 90 12.77 -7.06 -22.07
N LYS A 91 13.01 -5.78 -22.39
CA LYS A 91 14.03 -5.39 -23.38
C LYS A 91 15.44 -5.83 -23.00
N ILE A 92 15.78 -5.83 -21.70
CA ILE A 92 17.09 -6.29 -21.21
C ILE A 92 17.18 -7.82 -21.25
N LEU A 93 16.09 -8.53 -20.94
CA LEU A 93 16.06 -9.99 -20.87
C LEU A 93 15.90 -10.65 -22.25
N GLY A 94 15.54 -9.90 -23.29
CA GLY A 94 15.31 -10.44 -24.63
C GLY A 94 14.01 -11.26 -24.72
N GLU A 95 13.07 -11.00 -23.81
CA GLU A 95 11.74 -11.60 -23.79
C GLU A 95 10.77 -10.70 -24.57
N ASP A 96 10.03 -11.28 -25.52
CA ASP A 96 8.91 -10.59 -26.16
C ASP A 96 7.77 -10.49 -25.14
N MET A 97 7.42 -9.28 -24.67
CA MET A 97 6.28 -9.11 -23.77
C MET A 97 4.97 -9.43 -24.50
N ASP A 98 4.22 -10.42 -23.99
CA ASP A 98 2.84 -10.67 -24.37
C ASP A 98 1.93 -9.56 -23.76
N PRO A 99 1.10 -8.84 -24.56
CA PRO A 99 0.26 -7.74 -24.08
C PRO A 99 -0.87 -8.11 -23.09
N GLN A 100 -1.01 -9.35 -22.62
CA GLN A 100 -2.25 -9.85 -22.00
C GLN A 100 -2.41 -9.73 -20.47
N GLU A 101 -1.56 -9.01 -19.73
CA GLU A 101 -1.90 -8.59 -18.36
C GLU A 101 -2.43 -7.15 -18.30
N GLN A 102 -3.58 -6.94 -18.95
CA GLN A 102 -4.42 -5.76 -18.76
C GLN A 102 -5.69 -6.16 -18.02
N VAL A 103 -5.73 -5.90 -16.71
CA VAL A 103 -6.96 -6.05 -15.90
C VAL A 103 -7.33 -4.71 -15.26
N SER A 104 -8.36 -4.13 -15.89
CA SER A 104 -9.42 -3.25 -15.37
C SER A 104 -9.05 -1.94 -14.67
N SER A 105 -9.27 -0.82 -15.38
CA SER A 105 -9.77 0.42 -14.78
C SER A 105 -11.24 0.59 -15.21
N PRO A 106 -12.20 0.80 -14.30
CA PRO A 106 -13.54 1.21 -14.68
C PRO A 106 -13.56 2.72 -14.94
N VAL A 107 -13.75 3.09 -16.21
CA VAL A 107 -14.26 4.42 -16.58
C VAL A 107 -15.71 4.51 -16.08
N GLN A 108 -16.01 5.58 -15.35
CA GLN A 108 -17.35 5.88 -14.84
C GLN A 108 -18.28 6.23 -16.00
N THR A 109 -19.44 5.57 -16.09
CA THR A 109 -20.61 6.08 -16.80
C THR A 109 -21.85 5.73 -15.99
N GLU A 110 -22.34 6.76 -15.34
CA GLU A 110 -23.67 7.01 -14.78
C GLU A 110 -24.87 6.47 -15.59
N ASN A 111 -25.69 5.58 -14.98
CA ASN A 111 -27.14 5.75 -14.75
C ASN A 111 -27.79 4.57 -13.98
N PRO A 112 -28.92 4.78 -13.28
CA PRO A 112 -29.39 3.92 -12.18
C PRO A 112 -30.42 2.88 -12.64
N ILE A 113 -30.40 1.69 -12.04
CA ILE A 113 -31.52 0.75 -12.09
C ILE A 113 -31.80 0.28 -10.67
N GLY A 114 -32.95 0.74 -10.15
CA GLY A 114 -33.60 0.13 -9.01
C GLY A 114 -34.44 -1.07 -9.44
N ASP A 115 -34.63 -1.96 -8.46
CA ASP A 115 -35.68 -2.98 -8.35
C ASP A 115 -35.55 -4.23 -9.25
N LEU A 116 -35.21 -5.37 -8.66
CA LEU A 116 -36.22 -6.38 -8.30
C LEU A 116 -35.58 -7.56 -7.55
N SER A 117 -36.30 -7.98 -6.51
CA SER A 117 -36.06 -9.09 -5.59
C SER A 117 -36.11 -10.48 -6.22
N SER A 118 -35.36 -11.45 -5.65
CA SER A 118 -35.92 -12.75 -5.26
C SER A 118 -35.01 -13.54 -4.28
N GLU A 119 -35.57 -13.75 -3.09
CA GLU A 119 -35.61 -15.00 -2.30
C GLU A 119 -34.32 -15.75 -1.90
N ASP A 120 -34.00 -15.59 -0.62
CA ASP A 120 -33.76 -16.63 0.41
C ASP A 120 -33.46 -18.07 -0.05
N LYS A 121 -32.34 -18.60 0.46
CA LYS A 121 -32.36 -19.83 1.28
C LYS A 121 -31.08 -20.05 2.08
N GLU A 122 -31.31 -20.04 3.38
CA GLU A 122 -30.50 -20.52 4.48
C GLU A 122 -30.00 -21.96 4.28
N SER A 123 -28.72 -22.21 4.60
CA SER A 123 -28.21 -23.52 5.06
C SER A 123 -26.88 -23.36 5.80
N LYS A 124 -27.01 -23.21 7.12
CA LYS A 124 -26.24 -23.86 8.19
C LYS A 124 -25.27 -24.98 7.75
N ALA A 125 -24.00 -24.88 8.14
CA ALA A 125 -23.30 -25.88 8.97
C ALA A 125 -21.85 -25.47 9.25
N GLU A 126 -21.43 -25.73 10.48
CA GLU A 126 -20.13 -25.49 11.11
C GLU A 126 -19.00 -26.38 10.55
N LEU A 127 -17.78 -25.83 10.56
CA LEU A 127 -16.56 -26.47 11.08
C LEU A 127 -15.44 -25.43 11.24
#